data_AF-A0A7G3APW4-F1
#
_entry.id   AF-A0A7G3APW4-F1
#
_cell.length_a   1.000
_cell.length_b   1.000
_cell.length_c   1.000
_cell.angle_alpha   90.00
_cell.angle_beta   90.00
_cell.angle_gamma   90.00
#
_symmetry.space_group_name_H-M   'P 1'
#
loop_
_entity.id
_entity.type
_entity.pdbx_description
1 polymer ?
#
loop_
_entity_poly.entity_id
_entity_poly.type
_entity_poly.pdbx_seq_one_letter_code
_entity_poly.pdbx_strand_id
1 'polypeptide(L)' 'MRIIFCVGLLLVLFSAQNAESYNILGIFHTAGRSHYILGAALMKGLAEAGHNVTIVAPFHHPSPTDNMREVIITTLPQVD' A
#
# COMPACT_ATOMS: atom_id res chain seq x y z
N MET A 1 27.09 33.48 -2.93
CA MET A 1 26.08 33.06 -1.93
C MET A 1 24.77 32.55 -2.55
N ARG A 2 24.12 33.28 -3.48
CA ARG A 2 22.86 32.84 -4.13
C ARG A 2 22.97 31.56 -4.95
N ILE A 3 24.04 31.41 -5.75
CA ILE A 3 24.25 30.22 -6.61
C ILE A 3 24.50 28.96 -5.78
N ILE A 4 25.31 29.05 -4.73
CA ILE A 4 25.61 27.93 -3.84
C ILE A 4 24.33 27.43 -3.14
N PHE A 5 23.47 28.36 -2.72
CA PHE A 5 22.16 28.01 -2.15
C PHE A 5 21.26 27.29 -3.15
N CYS A 6 21.17 27.77 -4.39
CA CYS A 6 20.36 27.10 -5.43
C CYS A 6 20.88 25.69 -5.76
N VAL A 7 22.20 25.52 -5.85
CA VAL A 7 22.83 24.21 -6.10
C VAL A 7 22.59 23.25 -4.94
N GLY A 8 22.69 23.73 -3.69
CA GLY A 8 22.38 22.93 -2.51
C GLY A 8 20.91 22.48 -2.47
N LEU A 9 19.97 23.38 -2.79
CA LEU A 9 18.55 23.05 -2.86
C LEU A 9 18.24 22.01 -3.95
N LEU A 10 18.84 22.16 -5.13
CA LEU A 10 18.70 21.21 -6.24
C LEU A 10 19.19 19.80 -5.85
N LEU A 11 20.32 19.70 -5.15
CA LEU A 11 20.86 18.42 -4.66
C LEU A 11 19.93 17.71 -3.68
N VAL A 12 19.31 18.47 -2.76
CA VAL A 12 18.35 17.92 -1.79
C VAL A 12 17.11 17.38 -2.50
N LEU A 13 16.55 18.13 -3.45
CA LEU A 13 15.37 17.71 -4.21
C LEU A 13 15.66 16.48 -5.08
N PHE A 14 16.83 16.42 -5.71
CA PHE A 14 17.24 15.26 -6.50
C PHE A 14 17.40 14.01 -5.63
N SER A 15 17.97 14.15 -4.44
CA SER A 15 18.14 13.03 -3.50
C SER A 15 16.78 12.49 -3.00
N ALA A 16 15.80 13.37 -2.81
CA ALA A 16 14.45 12.99 -2.37
C ALA A 16 13.65 12.18 -3.42
N GLN A 17 14.00 12.28 -4.70
CA GLN A 17 13.35 11.50 -5.77
C GLN A 17 13.80 10.04 -5.85
N ASN A 18 14.90 9.68 -5.20
CA ASN A 18 15.46 8.33 -5.24
C ASN A 18 14.93 7.42 -4.11
N ALA A 19 13.82 7.79 -3.48
CA ALA A 19 13.18 6.97 -2.47
C ALA A 19 12.31 5.89 -3.14
N GLU A 20 12.73 4.63 -3.02
CA GLU A 20 11.97 3.49 -3.51
C GLU A 20 10.76 3.18 -2.60
N SER A 21 9.62 2.88 -3.21
CA SER A 21 8.45 2.44 -2.47
C SER A 21 8.58 0.97 -2.07
N TYR A 22 8.42 0.70 -0.77
CA TYR A 22 8.40 -0.69 -0.29
C TYR A 22 7.22 -1.47 -0.88
N ASN A 23 7.45 -2.76 -1.14
CA ASN A 23 6.42 -3.74 -1.50
C ASN A 23 5.98 -4.48 -0.23
N ILE A 24 4.72 -4.29 0.19
CA ILE A 24 4.20 -4.78 1.47
C ILE A 24 3.10 -5.81 1.23
N LEU A 25 3.22 -6.99 1.83
CA LEU A 25 2.21 -8.05 1.77
C LEU A 25 1.46 -8.14 3.10
N GLY A 26 0.14 -7.96 3.07
CA GLY A 26 -0.75 -8.13 4.21
C GLY A 26 -1.67 -9.34 4.01
N ILE A 27 -1.64 -10.29 4.95
CA ILE A 27 -2.46 -11.51 4.90
C ILE A 27 -3.51 -11.43 6.00
N PHE A 28 -4.79 -11.39 5.61
CA PHE A 28 -5.95 -11.31 6.49
C PHE A 28 -6.91 -12.46 6.18
N HIS A 29 -6.56 -13.66 6.66
CA HIS A 29 -7.28 -14.90 6.34
C HIS A 29 -8.63 -15.07 7.05
N THR A 30 -8.93 -14.26 8.07
CA THR A 30 -10.15 -14.38 8.85
C THR A 30 -11.36 -13.90 8.03
N ALA A 31 -12.39 -14.76 7.91
CA ALA A 31 -13.66 -14.47 7.23
C ALA A 31 -14.57 -13.46 7.96
N GLY A 32 -14.02 -12.64 8.84
CA GLY A 32 -14.75 -11.65 9.64
C GLY A 32 -14.56 -10.25 9.08
N ARG A 33 -15.65 -9.61 8.63
CA ARG A 33 -15.59 -8.23 8.11
C ARG A 33 -15.01 -7.24 9.13
N SER A 34 -15.28 -7.43 10.42
CA SER A 34 -14.71 -6.59 11.51
C SER A 34 -13.18 -6.66 11.57
N HIS A 35 -12.60 -7.85 11.40
CA HIS A 35 -11.14 -8.03 11.35
C HIS A 35 -10.54 -7.48 10.06
N TYR A 36 -11.28 -7.58 8.95
CA TYR A 36 -10.84 -7.05 7.66
C TYR A 36 -10.76 -5.52 7.66
N ILE A 37 -11.75 -4.81 8.21
CA ILE A 37 -11.82 -3.34 8.15
C ILE A 37 -10.54 -2.68 8.70
N LEU A 38 -10.01 -3.19 9.81
CA LEU A 38 -8.77 -2.67 10.40
C LEU A 38 -7.57 -2.88 9.46
N GLY A 39 -7.38 -4.11 8.96
CA GLY A 39 -6.30 -4.43 8.04
C GLY A 39 -6.39 -3.65 6.75
N ALA A 40 -7.59 -3.56 6.18
CA ALA A 40 -7.89 -2.80 4.98
C ALA A 40 -7.58 -1.30 5.12
N ALA A 41 -7.91 -0.70 6.27
CA ALA A 41 -7.59 0.69 6.55
C ALA A 41 -6.07 0.93 6.65
N LEU A 42 -5.34 0.04 7.32
CA LEU A 42 -3.88 0.09 7.40
C LEU A 42 -3.24 0.00 6.00
N MET A 43 -3.65 -0.99 5.21
CA MET A 43 -3.09 -1.22 3.88
C MET A 43 -3.38 -0.06 2.94
N LYS A 44 -4.58 0.53 3.02
CA LYS A 44 -4.92 1.75 2.29
C LYS A 44 -4.02 2.92 2.70
N GLY A 45 -3.79 3.15 3.99
CA GLY A 45 -2.91 4.21 4.45
C GLY A 45 -1.46 4.03 3.98
N LEU A 46 -0.97 2.80 3.94
CA LEU A 46 0.36 2.49 3.38
C LEU A 46 0.42 2.76 1.87
N ALA A 47 -0.64 2.41 1.14
CA ALA A 47 -0.74 2.70 -0.28
C ALA A 47 -0.79 4.21 -0.57
N GLU A 48 -1.57 4.97 0.21
CA GLU A 48 -1.63 6.44 0.15
C GLU A 48 -0.28 7.10 0.52
N ALA A 49 0.52 6.47 1.38
CA ALA A 49 1.89 6.88 1.68
C ALA A 49 2.89 6.59 0.55
N GLY A 50 2.44 5.97 -0.54
CA GLY A 50 3.24 5.67 -1.74
C GLY A 50 3.82 4.26 -1.79
N HIS A 51 3.52 3.38 -0.83
CA HIS A 51 3.96 1.98 -0.86
C HIS A 51 3.14 1.13 -1.83
N ASN A 52 3.76 0.12 -2.44
CA ASN A 52 3.02 -0.87 -3.20
C ASN A 52 2.53 -1.94 -2.22
N VAL A 53 1.23 -2.16 -2.16
CA VAL A 53 0.67 -3.09 -1.18
C VAL A 53 -0.09 -4.22 -1.87
N THR A 54 0.03 -5.43 -1.34
CA THR A 54 -0.76 -6.59 -1.74
C THR A 54 -1.54 -7.10 -0.54
N ILE A 55 -2.87 -7.18 -0.69
CA ILE A 55 -3.78 -7.65 0.34
C ILE A 55 -4.29 -9.03 -0.05
N VAL A 56 -4.09 -10.02 0.83
CA VAL A 56 -4.69 -11.35 0.72
C VAL A 56 -5.82 -11.44 1.73
N ALA A 57 -7.07 -11.39 1.28
CA ALA A 57 -8.23 -11.36 2.17
C ALA A 57 -9.50 -11.92 1.49
N PRO A 58 -10.53 -12.34 2.25
CA PRO A 58 -11.78 -12.83 1.68
C PRO A 58 -12.75 -11.73 1.21
N PHE A 59 -12.33 -10.46 1.27
CA PHE A 59 -13.16 -9.31 0.94
C PHE A 59 -12.42 -8.34 0.02
N HIS A 60 -13.16 -7.68 -0.87
CA HIS A 60 -12.67 -6.55 -1.65
C HIS A 60 -12.74 -5.25 -0.86
N HIS A 61 -11.78 -4.36 -1.10
CA HIS A 61 -11.77 -3.00 -0.62
C HIS A 61 -12.75 -2.15 -1.46
N PRO A 62 -13.54 -1.25 -0.85
CA PRO A 62 -14.54 -0.46 -1.57
C PRO A 62 -13.96 0.59 -2.53
N SER A 63 -12.72 1.04 -2.31
CA SER A 63 -12.05 2.09 -3.09
C SER A 63 -10.53 1.83 -3.13
N PRO A 64 -10.08 0.82 -3.90
CA PRO A 64 -8.65 0.52 -4.01
C PRO A 64 -7.89 1.66 -4.67
N THR A 65 -6.65 1.87 -4.25
CA THR A 65 -5.70 2.76 -4.94
C THR A 65 -4.95 1.98 -6.04
N ASP A 66 -4.36 2.67 -7.01
CA ASP A 66 -3.69 2.03 -8.16
C ASP A 66 -2.52 1.11 -7.75
N ASN A 67 -1.87 1.42 -6.63
CA ASN A 67 -0.76 0.67 -6.03
C ASN A 67 -1.21 -0.35 -4.98
N MET A 68 -2.50 -0.69 -4.93
CA MET A 68 -3.07 -1.70 -4.05
C MET A 68 -3.59 -2.90 -4.85
N ARG A 69 -2.89 -4.03 -4.74
CA ARG A 69 -3.28 -5.30 -5.35
C ARG A 69 -4.07 -6.14 -4.36
N GLU A 70 -5.17 -6.74 -4.81
CA GLU A 70 -5.99 -7.62 -3.99
C GLU A 70 -5.94 -9.07 -4.51
N VAL A 71 -5.77 -10.01 -3.59
CA VAL A 71 -5.81 -11.46 -3.84
C VAL A 71 -6.92 -12.04 -2.97
N ILE A 72 -8.01 -12.42 -3.61
CA ILE A 72 -9.18 -12.92 -2.90
C ILE A 72 -8.99 -14.40 -2.55
N ILE A 73 -9.18 -14.70 -1.27
CA ILE A 73 -9.17 -16.07 -0.76
C ILE A 73 -10.60 -16.46 -0.35
N THR A 74 -11.14 -17.51 -0.96
CA THR A 74 -12.45 -18.02 -0.57
C THR A 74 -12.32 -18.84 0.70
N THR A 75 -13.05 -18.46 1.75
CA THR A 75 -13.10 -19.22 3.01
C THR A 75 -14.22 -20.25 3.04
N LEU A 76 -15.04 -20.33 1.98
CA LEU A 76 -15.99 -21.40 1.74
C LEU A 76 -15.36 -22.45 0.82
N PRO A 77 -15.63 -23.75 1.05
CA PRO A 77 -15.31 -24.77 0.06
C PRO A 77 -15.99 -24.39 -1.26
N GLN A 78 -15.23 -24.35 -2.35
CA GLN A 78 -15.83 -24.42 -3.68
C GLN A 78 -16.48 -25.80 -3.75
N VAL A 79 -17.82 -25.85 -3.67
CA VAL A 79 -18.56 -27.09 -3.87
C VAL A 79 -18.77 -27.20 -5.37
N ASP A 80 -17.99 -28.08 -5.99
CA ASP A 80 -18.16 -28.53 -7.37
C ASP A 80 -19.57 -29.14 -7.58
#